data_AF-A0A7V8ALY2-F1
#
_entry.id   AF-A0A7V8ALY2-F1
#
_cell.length_a   1.000
_cell.length_b   1.000
_cell.length_c   1.000
_cell.angle_alpha   90.00
_cell.angle_beta   90.00
_cell.angle_gamma   90.00
#
_symmetry.space_group_name_H-M   'P 1'
#
loop_
_entity.id
_entity.type
_entity.pdbx_description
1 polymer ?
#
loop_
_entity_poly.entity_id
_entity_poly.type
_entity_poly.pdbx_seq_one_letter_code
_entity_poly.pdbx_strand_id
1 'polypeptide(L)'
;MNHLRNVELLQRAVDASQAALEVRSQETAPLLWAASQNNLGSALFMLGRNANDSEYLQQSVEAFRSALQVYELHGAVKMVVVAEKNLAKAVPLLESLRRRRVARPEWARNHAEDDGPEETPHLEN
;
A
#
# COMPACT_ATOMS: atom_id res chain seq x y z
N MET A 1 21.03 -4.68 9.76
CA MET A 1 20.01 -5.37 10.58
C MET A 1 18.76 -4.53 10.94
N ASN A 2 18.51 -3.36 10.33
CA ASN A 2 17.41 -2.45 10.74
C ASN A 2 16.09 -2.56 9.93
N HIS A 3 16.05 -3.30 8.82
CA HIS A 3 14.82 -3.39 7.99
C HIS A 3 13.79 -4.39 8.54
N LEU A 4 14.24 -5.52 9.07
CA LEU A 4 13.36 -6.58 9.60
C LEU A 4 12.55 -6.10 10.81
N ARG A 5 13.18 -5.38 11.74
CA ARG A 5 12.52 -4.81 12.92
C ARG A 5 11.43 -3.79 12.54
N ASN A 6 11.60 -3.06 11.44
CA ASN A 6 10.59 -2.11 10.97
C ASN A 6 9.38 -2.81 10.34
N VAL A 7 9.59 -3.86 9.55
CA VAL A 7 8.48 -4.62 8.93
C VAL A 7 7.64 -5.32 10.00
N GLU A 8 8.28 -5.96 10.99
CA GLU A 8 7.56 -6.63 12.09
C GLU A 8 6.72 -5.66 12.92
N LEU A 9 7.27 -4.47 13.24
CA LEU A 9 6.53 -3.43 13.96
C LEU A 9 5.33 -2.91 13.16
N LEU A 10 5.49 -2.77 11.85
CA LEU A 10 4.39 -2.35 10.97
C LEU A 10 3.31 -3.44 10.87
N GLN A 11 3.69 -4.71 10.82
CA GLN A 11 2.73 -5.81 10.84
C GLN A 11 1.94 -5.84 12.16
N ARG A 12 2.63 -5.69 13.30
CA ARG A 12 1.94 -5.56 14.60
C ARG A 12 0.99 -4.36 14.65
N ALA A 13 1.32 -3.25 13.99
CA ALA A 13 0.44 -2.10 13.90
C ALA A 13 -0.80 -2.37 13.03
N VAL A 14 -0.66 -3.16 11.95
CA VAL A 14 -1.79 -3.68 11.16
C VAL A 14 -2.68 -4.54 12.05
N ASP A 15 -2.12 -5.54 12.72
CA ASP A 15 -2.86 -6.49 13.55
C ASP A 15 -3.61 -5.77 14.69
N ALA A 16 -2.95 -4.84 15.37
CA ALA A 16 -3.56 -4.05 16.44
C ALA A 16 -4.69 -3.13 15.92
N SER A 17 -4.54 -2.57 14.72
CA SER A 17 -5.58 -1.74 14.12
C SER A 17 -6.77 -2.57 13.68
N GLN A 18 -6.55 -3.78 13.14
CA GLN A 18 -7.60 -4.74 12.79
C GLN A 18 -8.35 -5.22 14.03
N ALA A 19 -7.66 -5.60 15.10
CA ALA A 19 -8.30 -5.97 16.37
C ALA A 19 -9.14 -4.81 16.94
N ALA A 20 -8.68 -3.56 16.81
CA ALA A 20 -9.48 -2.41 17.22
C ALA A 20 -10.75 -2.23 16.36
N LEU A 21 -10.72 -2.59 15.08
CA LEU A 21 -11.87 -2.55 14.16
C LEU A 21 -12.88 -3.67 14.40
N GLU A 22 -12.51 -4.75 15.09
CA GLU A 22 -13.46 -5.79 15.53
C GLU A 22 -14.36 -5.30 16.66
N VAL A 23 -13.83 -4.43 17.53
CA VAL A 23 -14.56 -3.92 18.70
C VAL A 23 -15.23 -2.58 18.42
N ARG A 24 -14.57 -1.71 17.64
CA ARG A 24 -15.10 -0.41 17.26
C ARG A 24 -15.86 -0.59 15.96
N SER A 25 -17.12 -0.18 15.90
CA SER A 25 -17.85 -0.08 14.63
C SER A 25 -18.07 1.39 14.25
N GLN A 26 -18.35 1.62 12.97
CA GLN A 26 -18.72 2.93 12.47
C GLN A 26 -19.98 3.49 13.16
N GLU A 27 -20.89 2.61 13.59
CA GLU A 27 -22.14 2.98 14.27
C GLU A 27 -21.93 3.33 15.75
N THR A 28 -21.12 2.55 16.46
CA THR A 28 -20.99 2.65 17.93
C THR A 28 -19.89 3.63 18.35
N ALA A 29 -18.86 3.78 17.54
CA ALA A 29 -17.69 4.60 17.87
C ALA A 29 -17.06 5.19 16.60
N PRO A 30 -17.78 6.01 15.81
CA PRO A 30 -17.39 6.44 14.47
C PRO A 30 -15.99 7.06 14.41
N LEU A 31 -15.69 8.03 15.27
CA LEU A 31 -14.38 8.70 15.27
C LEU A 31 -13.24 7.78 15.68
N LEU A 32 -13.47 6.82 16.57
CA LEU A 32 -12.47 5.84 16.98
C LEU A 32 -12.27 4.74 15.91
N TRP A 33 -13.34 4.34 15.23
CA TRP A 33 -13.28 3.47 14.07
C TRP A 33 -12.45 4.13 12.95
N ALA A 34 -12.74 5.40 12.64
CA ALA A 34 -11.99 6.17 11.65
C ALA A 34 -10.51 6.34 12.01
N ALA A 35 -10.19 6.58 13.29
CA ALA A 35 -8.81 6.59 13.78
C ALA A 35 -8.11 5.24 13.59
N SER A 36 -8.81 4.14 13.81
CA SER A 36 -8.28 2.79 13.61
C SER A 36 -8.03 2.52 12.12
N GLN A 37 -8.93 2.94 11.24
CA GLN A 37 -8.73 2.89 9.78
C GLN A 37 -7.54 3.75 9.31
N ASN A 38 -7.39 4.97 9.83
CA ASN A 38 -6.24 5.82 9.49
C ASN A 38 -4.90 5.21 9.94
N ASN A 39 -4.87 4.58 11.10
CA ASN A 39 -3.67 3.90 11.61
C ASN A 39 -3.35 2.66 10.77
N LEU A 40 -4.37 1.86 10.43
CA LEU A 40 -4.25 0.73 9.51
C LEU A 40 -3.68 1.18 8.17
N GLY A 41 -4.26 2.23 7.58
CA GLY A 41 -3.79 2.81 6.31
C GLY A 41 -2.33 3.27 6.36
N SER A 42 -1.89 3.84 7.49
CA SER A 42 -0.51 4.30 7.67
C SER A 42 0.48 3.14 7.76
N ALA A 43 0.14 2.07 8.48
CA ALA A 43 0.97 0.88 8.58
C ALA A 43 1.09 0.15 7.22
N LEU A 44 -0.04 -0.02 6.53
CA LEU A 44 -0.10 -0.61 5.19
C LEU A 44 0.67 0.22 4.16
N PHE A 45 0.58 1.55 4.20
CA PHE A 45 1.36 2.43 3.32
C PHE A 45 2.86 2.17 3.46
N MET A 46 3.34 2.08 4.70
CA MET A 46 4.75 1.86 5.00
C MET A 46 5.20 0.46 4.55
N LEU A 47 4.37 -0.57 4.76
CA LEU A 47 4.63 -1.93 4.27
C LEU A 47 4.71 -1.97 2.75
N GLY A 48 3.70 -1.43 2.06
CA GLY A 48 3.64 -1.39 0.59
C GLY A 48 4.79 -0.60 -0.02
N ARG A 49 5.19 0.52 0.60
CA ARG A 49 6.37 1.27 0.15
C ARG A 49 7.67 0.49 0.34
N ASN A 50 7.85 -0.18 1.49
CA ASN A 50 9.07 -0.92 1.79
C ASN A 50 9.21 -2.18 0.93
N ALA A 51 8.09 -2.86 0.65
CA ALA A 51 8.04 -4.08 -0.15
C ALA A 51 7.85 -3.82 -1.65
N ASN A 52 7.63 -2.56 -2.06
CA ASN A 52 7.24 -2.19 -3.42
C ASN A 52 6.00 -2.99 -3.89
N ASP A 53 5.03 -3.15 -2.98
CA ASP A 53 3.83 -3.96 -3.14
C ASP A 53 2.59 -3.07 -3.32
N SER A 54 1.95 -3.21 -4.48
CA SER A 54 0.74 -2.46 -4.82
C SER A 54 -0.49 -2.86 -4.03
N GLU A 55 -0.54 -4.09 -3.51
CA GLU A 55 -1.70 -4.60 -2.78
C GLU A 55 -1.81 -3.91 -1.40
N TYR A 56 -0.71 -3.84 -0.65
CA TYR A 56 -0.66 -3.06 0.59
C TYR A 56 -0.96 -1.57 0.36
N LEU A 57 -0.47 -0.99 -0.75
CA LEU A 57 -0.80 0.40 -1.08
C LEU A 57 -2.27 0.60 -1.44
N GLN A 58 -2.91 -0.39 -2.08
CA GLN A 58 -4.33 -0.35 -2.37
C GLN A 58 -5.17 -0.37 -1.08
N GLN A 59 -4.90 -1.33 -0.20
CA GLN A 59 -5.59 -1.43 1.10
C GLN A 59 -5.37 -0.17 1.96
N SER A 60 -4.17 0.43 1.87
CA SER A 60 -3.87 1.71 2.52
C SER A 60 -4.78 2.85 2.04
N VAL A 61 -4.95 3.00 0.72
CA VAL A 61 -5.83 4.01 0.12
C VAL A 61 -7.28 3.80 0.54
N GLU A 62 -7.74 2.56 0.56
CA GLU A 62 -9.10 2.20 0.99
C GLU A 62 -9.33 2.60 2.46
N ALA A 63 -8.42 2.21 3.35
CA ALA A 63 -8.50 2.55 4.77
C ALA A 63 -8.50 4.07 5.02
N PHE A 64 -7.65 4.83 4.32
CA PHE A 64 -7.64 6.29 4.44
C PHE A 64 -8.93 6.95 3.92
N ARG A 65 -9.52 6.44 2.82
CA ARG A 65 -10.81 6.93 2.30
C ARG A 65 -11.95 6.66 3.29
N SER A 66 -11.97 5.47 3.88
CA SER A 66 -12.94 5.13 4.92
C SER A 66 -12.82 6.04 6.15
N ALA A 67 -11.58 6.31 6.60
CA ALA A 67 -11.36 7.26 7.69
C ALA A 67 -11.80 8.68 7.33
N LEU A 68 -11.44 9.17 6.13
CA LEU A 68 -11.81 10.50 5.63
C LEU A 68 -13.32 10.70 5.63
N GLN A 69 -14.07 9.75 5.07
CA GLN A 69 -15.54 9.84 4.98
C GLN A 69 -16.17 10.04 6.36
N VAL A 70 -15.71 9.30 7.37
CA VAL A 70 -16.24 9.41 8.73
C VAL A 70 -15.78 10.71 9.41
N TYR A 71 -14.55 11.15 9.17
CA TYR A 71 -14.08 12.44 9.68
C TYR A 71 -14.87 13.62 9.11
N GLU A 72 -15.20 13.59 7.82
CA GLU A 72 -16.06 14.60 7.18
C GLU A 72 -17.45 14.59 7.78
N LEU A 73 -18.07 13.40 7.87
CA LEU A 73 -19.43 13.24 8.40
C LEU A 73 -19.57 13.78 9.84
N HIS A 74 -18.54 13.64 10.66
CA HIS A 74 -18.54 14.05 12.07
C HIS A 74 -17.80 15.38 12.32
N GLY A 75 -17.43 16.13 11.29
CA GLY A 75 -16.84 17.47 11.44
C GLY A 75 -15.45 17.47 12.09
N ALA A 76 -14.70 16.36 12.02
CA ALA A 76 -13.36 16.24 12.58
C ALA A 76 -12.31 16.89 11.66
N VAL A 77 -12.42 18.20 11.42
CA VAL A 77 -11.66 18.97 10.41
C VAL A 77 -10.14 18.73 10.47
N LYS A 78 -9.56 18.67 11.68
CA LYS A 78 -8.12 18.39 11.83
C LYS A 78 -7.74 17.02 11.27
N MET A 79 -8.61 16.03 11.44
CA MET A 79 -8.39 14.67 10.99
C MET A 79 -8.66 14.50 9.49
N VAL A 80 -9.60 15.26 8.93
CA VAL A 80 -9.80 15.37 7.47
C VAL A 80 -8.49 15.74 6.78
N VAL A 81 -7.85 16.82 7.22
CA VAL A 81 -6.56 17.28 6.65
C VAL A 81 -5.46 16.22 6.76
N VAL A 82 -5.45 15.44 7.83
CA VAL A 82 -4.48 14.34 7.99
C VAL A 82 -4.76 13.22 7.00
N ALA A 83 -6.01 12.79 6.86
CA ALA A 83 -6.39 11.73 5.93
C ALA A 83 -6.15 12.13 4.46
N GLU A 84 -6.44 13.39 4.09
CA GLU A 84 -6.15 13.93 2.75
C GLU A 84 -4.65 13.92 2.45
N LYS A 85 -3.81 14.36 3.41
CA LYS A 85 -2.35 14.32 3.26
C LYS A 85 -1.82 12.90 3.10
N ASN A 86 -2.44 11.94 3.76
CA ASN A 86 -2.09 10.53 3.62
C ASN A 86 -2.48 10.00 2.24
N LEU A 87 -3.68 10.31 1.76
CA LEU A 87 -4.13 9.96 0.40
C LEU A 87 -3.26 10.59 -0.70
N ALA A 88 -2.88 11.86 -0.53
CA ALA A 88 -1.99 12.56 -1.46
C ALA A 88 -0.61 11.91 -1.61
N LYS A 89 -0.19 11.09 -0.64
CA LYS A 89 1.04 10.27 -0.72
C LYS A 89 0.77 8.87 -1.26
N ALA A 90 -0.30 8.23 -0.81
CA ALA A 90 -0.60 6.83 -1.12
C ALA A 90 -1.04 6.63 -2.58
N VAL A 91 -1.93 7.48 -3.09
CA VAL A 91 -2.52 7.33 -4.43
C VAL A 91 -1.46 7.42 -5.54
N PRO A 92 -0.60 8.46 -5.60
CA PRO A 92 0.40 8.55 -6.69
C PRO A 92 1.40 7.39 -6.67
N LEU A 93 1.75 6.90 -5.48
CA LEU A 93 2.67 5.77 -5.34
C LEU A 93 2.03 4.48 -5.86
N LEU A 94 0.78 4.19 -5.48
CA LEU A 94 0.01 3.04 -5.98
C LEU A 94 -0.09 3.06 -7.50
N GLU A 95 -0.45 4.20 -8.08
CA GLU A 95 -0.54 4.35 -9.53
C GLU A 95 0.81 4.14 -10.23
N SER A 96 1.90 4.65 -9.65
CA SER A 96 3.25 4.42 -10.15
C SER A 96 3.59 2.93 -10.18
N LEU A 97 3.25 2.18 -9.12
CA LEU A 97 3.47 0.72 -9.08
C LEU A 97 2.65 -0.02 -10.12
N ARG A 98 1.36 0.34 -10.26
CA ARG A 98 0.48 -0.26 -11.26
C ARG A 98 0.98 0.00 -12.68
N ARG A 99 1.41 1.23 -12.99
CA ARG A 99 2.03 1.56 -14.28
C ARG A 99 3.29 0.75 -14.54
N ARG A 100 4.20 0.62 -13.56
CA ARG A 100 5.41 -0.21 -13.68
C ARG A 100 5.09 -1.68 -13.94
N ARG A 101 4.07 -2.23 -13.28
CA ARG A 101 3.64 -3.62 -13.47
C ARG A 101 3.11 -3.87 -14.89
N VAL A 102 2.33 -2.93 -15.44
CA VAL A 102 1.82 -3.01 -16.82
C VAL A 102 2.95 -2.80 -17.83
N ALA A 103 3.87 -1.87 -17.57
CA ALA A 103 5.01 -1.58 -18.45
C ALA A 103 6.10 -2.66 -18.44
N ARG A 104 6.10 -3.59 -17.47
CA ARG A 104 6.94 -4.79 -17.47
C ARG A 104 6.09 -5.98 -17.93
N PRO A 105 5.97 -6.22 -19.25
CA PRO A 105 5.17 -7.32 -19.77
C PRO A 105 5.69 -8.67 -19.28
N GLU A 106 4.82 -9.68 -19.18
CA GLU A 106 5.18 -11.01 -18.64
C GLU A 106 6.30 -11.68 -19.42
N TRP A 107 6.42 -11.44 -20.73
CA TRP A 107 7.54 -11.95 -21.54
C TRP A 107 8.91 -11.44 -21.07
N ALA A 108 8.99 -10.21 -20.54
CA ALA A 108 10.22 -9.61 -20.01
C ALA A 108 10.60 -10.13 -18.60
N ARG A 109 9.73 -10.93 -17.95
CA ARG A 109 10.10 -11.69 -16.75
C ARG A 109 10.73 -13.03 -17.09
N ASN A 110 10.33 -13.64 -18.20
CA ASN A 110 10.75 -15.00 -18.58
C ASN A 110 12.04 -15.03 -19.41
N HIS A 111 12.46 -13.92 -20.04
CA HIS A 111 13.70 -13.84 -20.83
C HIS A 111 14.99 -13.65 -20.00
N ALA A 112 14.93 -13.60 -18.67
CA ALA A 112 16.14 -13.49 -17.85
C ALA A 112 16.79 -14.85 -17.49
N GLU A 113 16.17 -15.97 -17.89
CA GLU A 113 16.65 -17.32 -17.57
C GLU A 113 17.12 -18.11 -18.81
N ASP A 114 17.01 -17.57 -20.02
CA ASP A 114 17.17 -18.34 -21.28
C ASP A 114 18.14 -17.71 -22.30
N ASP A 115 19.01 -16.77 -21.88
CA ASP A 115 20.14 -16.32 -22.72
C ASP A 115 21.25 -17.38 -22.71
N GLY A 116 20.99 -18.51 -23.38
CA GLY A 116 22.04 -19.37 -23.93
C GLY A 116 22.81 -18.61 -25.02
N PRO A 117 24.10 -18.94 -25.26
CA PRO A 117 24.96 -18.13 -26.11
C PRO A 117 24.41 -18.05 -27.54
N GLU A 118 24.18 -16.82 -28.02
CA GLU A 118 23.87 -16.53 -29.43
C GLU A 118 24.95 -17.12 -30.34
N GLU A 119 24.64 -18.21 -31.03
CA GLU A 119 25.43 -18.64 -32.20
C GLU A 119 25.16 -17.63 -33.33
N THR A 120 26.14 -16.75 -33.55
CA THR A 120 26.19 -15.89 -34.73
C THR A 120 26.24 -16.75 -36.00
N PRO A 121 25.38 -16.54 -37.01
CA PRO A 121 25.47 -17.30 -38.24
C PRO A 121 26.71 -16.86 -39.01
N HIS A 122 27.65 -17.79 -39.22
CA HIS A 122 28.75 -17.63 -40.15
C HIS A 122 28.19 -17.54 -41.58
N LEU A 123 28.44 -16.39 -42.22
CA LEU A 123 28.28 -16.21 -43.66
C LEU A 123 29.37 -17.04 -44.36
N GLU A 124 28.96 -18.11 -45.06
CA GLU A 124 29.82 -18.79 -46.04
C GLU A 124 29.67 -18.14 -47.43
N ASN A 125 30.82 -18.07 -48.11
CA ASN A 125 31.13 -17.38 -49.37
C ASN A 125 30.24 -17.76 -50.56
#